data_AF-A0A139CNU1-F1
#
_entry.id   AF-A0A139CNU1-F1
#
_cell.length_a   1.000
_cell.length_b   1.000
_cell.length_c   1.000
_cell.angle_alpha   90.00
_cell.angle_beta   90.00
_cell.angle_gamma   90.00
#
_symmetry.space_group_name_H-M   'P 1'
#
loop_
_entity.id
_entity.type
_entity.pdbx_description
1 polymer ?
#
loop_
_entity_poly.entity_id
_entity_poly.type
_entity_poly.pdbx_seq_one_letter_code
_entity_poly.pdbx_strand_id
1 'polypeptide(L)'
;MREKKPHNMSEKEYEIVELLRKLEINRPVALTLASLSSGDEITSREIEYISNLRQPEVSIAMRYLKENDWVNIREEKKTEGKGRPVKLYRLTTPLEEIVQTIEQKVILESRSVLENIEKLKRLA
;
A
#
# COMPACT_ATOMS: atom_id res chain seq x y z
N MET A 1 15.75 -9.15 10.93
CA MET A 1 14.64 -9.64 11.80
C MET A 1 13.46 -9.94 10.90
N ARG A 2 12.88 -11.16 10.93
CA ARG A 2 11.57 -11.37 10.31
C ARG A 2 10.56 -10.58 11.12
N GLU A 3 9.90 -9.61 10.49
CA GLU A 3 8.88 -8.83 11.16
C GLU A 3 7.70 -9.74 11.52
N LYS A 4 7.02 -9.43 12.62
CA LYS A 4 5.90 -10.26 13.09
C LYS A 4 4.66 -9.88 12.30
N LYS A 5 4.02 -10.86 11.66
CA LYS A 5 2.71 -10.75 11.04
C LYS A 5 1.71 -10.05 11.99
N PRO A 6 0.98 -9.01 11.54
CA PRO A 6 -0.14 -8.48 12.29
C PRO A 6 -1.14 -9.59 12.58
N HIS A 7 -1.55 -9.74 13.84
CA HIS A 7 -2.45 -10.83 14.25
C HIS A 7 -3.80 -10.82 13.50
N ASN A 8 -4.19 -9.64 13.01
CA ASN A 8 -5.48 -9.38 12.39
C ASN A 8 -5.47 -9.46 10.85
N MET A 9 -4.34 -9.89 10.25
CA MET A 9 -4.26 -10.17 8.82
C MET A 9 -4.41 -11.67 8.54
N SER A 10 -5.12 -12.01 7.48
CA SER A 10 -5.14 -13.34 6.89
C SER A 10 -3.77 -13.76 6.33
N GLU A 11 -3.58 -15.05 6.04
CA GLU A 11 -2.34 -15.52 5.40
C GLU A 11 -2.12 -14.88 4.03
N LYS A 12 -3.19 -14.75 3.24
CA LYS A 12 -3.14 -14.13 1.92
C LYS A 12 -2.71 -12.65 1.99
N GLU A 13 -3.30 -11.87 2.89
CA GLU A 13 -2.92 -10.46 3.06
C GLU A 13 -1.47 -10.32 3.50
N TYR A 14 -1.01 -11.17 4.43
CA TYR A 14 0.37 -11.11 4.88
C TYR A 14 1.37 -11.54 3.79
N GLU A 15 1.02 -12.52 2.96
CA GLU A 15 1.83 -12.90 1.80
C GLU A 15 1.96 -11.73 0.81
N ILE A 16 0.87 -11.01 0.54
CA ILE A 16 0.90 -9.78 -0.27
C ILE A 16 1.89 -8.77 0.32
N VAL A 17 1.86 -8.55 1.64
CA VAL A 17 2.80 -7.64 2.32
C VAL A 17 4.24 -8.07 2.09
N GLU A 18 4.58 -9.34 2.35
CA GLU A 18 5.94 -9.85 2.20
C GLU A 18 6.46 -9.72 0.76
N LEU A 19 5.61 -9.98 -0.24
CA LEU A 19 5.96 -9.81 -1.65
C LEU A 19 6.18 -8.34 -2.01
N LEU A 20 5.28 -7.44 -1.61
CA LEU A 20 5.44 -6.00 -1.83
C LEU A 20 6.72 -5.47 -1.18
N ARG A 21 7.07 -5.96 0.02
CA ARG A 21 8.31 -5.59 0.72
C ARG A 21 9.56 -6.03 -0.04
N LYS A 22 9.54 -7.21 -0.67
CA LYS A 22 10.64 -7.69 -1.53
C LYS A 22 10.78 -6.86 -2.81
N LEU A 23 9.71 -6.22 -3.26
CA LEU A 23 9.72 -5.26 -4.38
C LEU A 23 10.04 -3.83 -3.91
N GLU A 24 10.67 -3.68 -2.74
CA GLU A 24 11.08 -2.39 -2.14
C GLU A 24 9.92 -1.42 -1.86
N ILE A 25 8.67 -1.88 -1.88
CA ILE A 25 7.53 -1.06 -1.45
C ILE A 25 7.66 -0.81 0.05
N ASN A 26 7.46 0.45 0.44
CA ASN A 26 7.58 0.85 1.84
C ASN A 26 6.55 0.10 2.71
N ARG A 27 6.92 -0.17 3.96
CA ARG A 27 6.14 -1.02 4.86
C ARG A 27 4.72 -0.48 5.11
N PRO A 28 4.52 0.81 5.43
CA PRO A 28 3.17 1.35 5.63
C PRO A 28 2.28 1.21 4.39
N VAL A 29 2.81 1.45 3.19
CA VAL A 29 2.08 1.30 1.92
C VAL A 29 1.74 -0.16 1.69
N ALA A 30 2.69 -1.09 1.85
CA ALA A 30 2.45 -2.52 1.65
C ALA A 30 1.34 -3.04 2.58
N LEU A 31 1.41 -2.71 3.87
CA LEU A 31 0.41 -3.10 4.86
C LEU A 31 -0.97 -2.49 4.57
N THR A 32 -1.01 -1.21 4.19
CA THR A 32 -2.27 -0.51 3.88
C THR A 32 -2.90 -1.07 2.61
N LEU A 33 -2.11 -1.30 1.55
CA LEU A 33 -2.58 -1.89 0.30
C LEU A 33 -3.12 -3.31 0.51
N ALA A 34 -2.42 -4.13 1.29
CA ALA A 34 -2.88 -5.47 1.65
C ALA A 34 -4.20 -5.43 2.44
N SER A 35 -4.36 -4.49 3.38
CA SER A 35 -5.60 -4.32 4.16
C SER A 35 -6.80 -3.95 3.28
N LEU A 36 -6.57 -3.31 2.13
CA LEU A 36 -7.61 -2.94 1.16
C LEU A 36 -7.85 -4.03 0.10
N SER A 37 -7.07 -5.11 0.10
CA SER A 37 -7.06 -6.09 -0.98
C SER A 37 -8.30 -6.97 -1.08
N SER A 38 -9.16 -7.00 -0.04
CA SER A 38 -10.47 -7.65 -0.11
C SER A 38 -11.43 -6.92 -1.06
N GLY A 39 -11.15 -5.65 -1.35
CA GLY A 39 -12.01 -4.78 -2.15
C GLY A 39 -13.18 -4.17 -1.38
N ASP A 40 -13.32 -4.48 -0.08
CA ASP A 40 -14.34 -3.88 0.78
C ASP A 40 -14.02 -2.42 1.11
N GLU A 41 -15.06 -1.67 1.42
CA GLU A 41 -14.89 -0.32 1.94
C GLU A 41 -14.64 -0.39 3.45
N ILE A 42 -13.46 0.09 3.88
CA ILE A 42 -13.03 0.03 5.28
C ILE A 42 -12.58 1.42 5.78
N THR A 43 -12.67 1.62 7.10
CA THR A 43 -12.31 2.88 7.75
C THR A 43 -10.82 2.96 8.09
N SER A 44 -10.30 4.18 8.35
CA SER A 44 -8.92 4.33 8.86
C SER A 44 -8.66 3.48 10.11
N ARG A 45 -9.66 3.35 10.99
CA ARG A 45 -9.53 2.62 12.25
C ARG A 45 -9.41 1.11 12.02
N GLU A 46 -10.13 0.57 11.05
CA GLU A 46 -10.02 -0.83 10.64
C GLU A 46 -8.65 -1.09 10.02
N ILE A 47 -8.14 -0.18 9.19
CA ILE A 47 -6.79 -0.31 8.65
C ILE A 47 -5.75 -0.32 9.77
N GLU A 48 -5.81 0.62 10.73
CA GLU A 48 -4.92 0.63 11.90
C GLU A 48 -4.98 -0.70 12.65
N TYR A 49 -6.17 -1.26 12.84
CA TYR A 49 -6.38 -2.54 13.52
C TYR A 49 -5.81 -3.73 12.74
N ILE A 50 -6.09 -3.84 11.44
CA ILE A 50 -5.65 -4.94 10.57
C ILE A 50 -4.12 -4.91 10.43
N SER A 51 -3.57 -3.74 10.11
CA SER A 51 -2.16 -3.56 9.79
C SER A 51 -1.24 -3.35 11.01
N ASN A 52 -1.81 -3.08 12.19
CA ASN A 52 -1.10 -2.63 13.38
C ASN A 52 -0.22 -1.38 13.13
N LEU A 53 -0.62 -0.55 12.16
CA LEU A 53 -0.03 0.77 11.90
C LEU A 53 -0.69 1.82 12.79
N ARG A 54 0.06 2.87 13.12
CA ARG A 54 -0.52 4.07 13.74
C ARG A 54 -1.07 5.01 12.68
N GLN A 55 -2.04 5.84 13.06
CA GLN A 55 -2.64 6.85 12.19
C GLN A 55 -1.66 7.66 11.31
N PRO A 56 -0.50 8.15 11.80
CA PRO A 56 0.45 8.85 10.93
C PRO A 56 0.99 8.00 9.78
N GLU A 57 1.27 6.72 10.04
CA GLU A 57 1.76 5.76 9.03
C GLU A 57 0.65 5.44 8.02
N VAL A 58 -0.57 5.24 8.50
CA VAL A 58 -1.75 5.05 7.63
C VAL A 58 -1.98 6.27 6.76
N SER A 59 -1.81 7.48 7.29
CA SER A 59 -1.99 8.71 6.52
C SER A 59 -0.94 8.87 5.42
N ILE A 60 0.32 8.50 5.68
CA ILE A 60 1.40 8.51 4.68
C ILE A 60 1.09 7.49 3.58
N ALA A 61 0.71 6.27 3.96
CA ALA A 61 0.35 5.22 3.02
C ALA A 61 -0.84 5.62 2.16
N MET A 62 -1.92 6.13 2.76
CA MET A 62 -3.11 6.58 2.04
C MET A 62 -2.83 7.73 1.09
N ARG A 63 -1.93 8.64 1.46
CA ARG A 63 -1.50 9.71 0.56
C ARG A 63 -0.81 9.12 -0.68
N TYR A 64 0.12 8.19 -0.50
CA TYR A 64 0.77 7.50 -1.63
C TYR A 64 -0.24 6.78 -2.52
N LEU A 65 -1.16 6.00 -1.95
CA LEU A 65 -2.19 5.28 -2.71
C LEU A 65 -3.10 6.24 -3.49
N LYS A 66 -3.44 7.39 -2.90
CA LYS A 66 -4.25 8.43 -3.55
C LYS A 66 -3.48 9.13 -4.68
N GLU A 67 -2.20 9.45 -4.48
CA GLU A 67 -1.35 10.07 -5.50
C GLU A 67 -1.14 9.17 -6.73
N ASN A 68 -1.36 7.86 -6.59
CA ASN A 68 -1.36 6.90 -7.69
C ASN A 68 -2.78 6.56 -8.21
N ASP A 69 -3.82 7.27 -7.75
CA ASP A 69 -5.24 7.02 -8.11
C ASP A 69 -5.77 5.61 -7.79
N TRP A 70 -5.13 4.91 -6.85
CA TRP A 70 -5.49 3.53 -6.49
C TRP A 70 -6.65 3.42 -5.50
N VAL A 71 -6.95 4.49 -4.75
CA VAL A 71 -7.94 4.47 -3.66
C VAL A 71 -8.95 5.62 -3.78
N ASN A 72 -10.23 5.32 -3.53
CA ASN A 72 -11.25 6.36 -3.29
C ASN A 72 -11.37 6.66 -1.78
N ILE A 73 -11.74 7.90 -1.46
CA ILE A 73 -12.02 8.32 -0.10
C ILE A 73 -13.43 8.91 -0.06
N ARG A 74 -14.32 8.26 0.69
CA ARG A 74 -15.67 8.75 0.99
C ARG A 74 -15.72 9.26 2.42
N GLU A 75 -16.36 10.39 2.64
CA GLU A 75 -16.65 10.89 4.00
C GLU A 75 -18.10 10.62 4.35
N GLU A 76 -18.32 9.91 5.44
CA GLU A 76 -19.66 9.66 5.96
C GLU A 76 -19.91 10.52 7.21
N LYS A 77 -20.98 11.30 7.15
CA LYS A 77 -21.48 12.06 8.29
C LYS A 77 -22.09 11.09 9.28
N LYS A 78 -21.73 11.19 10.55
CA LYS A 78 -22.42 10.41 11.59
C LYS A 78 -23.90 10.78 11.63
N THR A 79 -24.74 9.76 11.76
CA THR A 79 -26.21 9.77 11.66
C THR A 79 -26.92 10.73 12.61
N GLU A 80 -26.19 11.30 13.60
CA GLU A 80 -26.71 12.24 14.60
C GLU A 80 -25.99 13.61 14.62
N GLY A 81 -25.17 13.92 13.61
CA GLY A 81 -24.51 15.24 13.49
C GLY A 81 -23.44 15.56 14.54
N LYS A 82 -23.15 14.65 15.47
CA LYS A 82 -22.11 14.81 16.49
C LYS A 82 -20.85 14.00 16.13
N GLY A 83 -19.70 14.68 16.12
CA GLY A 83 -18.38 14.09 15.93
C GLY A 83 -17.74 14.40 14.57
N ARG A 84 -16.48 14.00 14.42
CA ARG A 84 -15.75 14.15 13.15
C ARG A 84 -16.30 13.14 12.12
N PRO A 85 -16.44 13.53 10.85
CA PRO A 85 -16.76 12.60 9.76
C PRO A 85 -15.80 11.41 9.76
N VAL A 86 -16.31 10.23 9.40
CA VAL A 86 -15.50 9.02 9.26
C VAL A 86 -15.10 8.89 7.79
N LYS A 87 -13.81 8.66 7.56
CA LYS A 87 -13.28 8.37 6.22
C LYS A 87 -13.37 6.88 5.96
N LEU A 88 -13.93 6.56 4.82
CA LEU A 88 -14.06 5.22 4.26
C LEU A 88 -13.20 5.14 3.00
N TYR A 89 -12.50 4.02 2.87
CA TYR A 89 -11.49 3.78 1.85
C TYR A 89 -11.79 2.48 1.13
N ARG A 90 -11.62 2.49 -0.19
CA ARG A 90 -11.74 1.32 -1.05
C ARG A 90 -10.78 1.45 -2.22
N LEU A 91 -10.22 0.33 -2.68
CA LEU A 91 -9.53 0.30 -3.97
C LEU A 91 -10.47 0.67 -5.11
N THR A 92 -10.11 1.69 -5.88
CA THR A 92 -10.74 2.02 -7.17
C THR A 92 -10.09 1.30 -8.32
N THR A 93 -8.78 1.08 -8.21
CA THR A 93 -8.01 0.34 -9.18
C THR A 93 -7.92 -1.12 -8.74
N PRO A 94 -8.25 -2.10 -9.59
CA PRO A 94 -8.08 -3.52 -9.28
C PRO A 94 -6.65 -3.83 -8.85
N LEU A 95 -6.47 -4.72 -7.88
CA LEU A 95 -5.15 -5.09 -7.38
C LEU A 95 -4.21 -5.57 -8.50
N GLU A 96 -4.76 -6.26 -9.52
CA GLU A 96 -4.00 -6.71 -10.67
C GLU A 96 -3.38 -5.56 -11.48
N GLU A 97 -4.13 -4.48 -11.72
CA GLU A 97 -3.64 -3.28 -12.41
C GLU A 97 -2.61 -2.52 -11.56
N ILE A 98 -2.78 -2.52 -10.24
CA ILE A 98 -1.78 -1.98 -9.30
C ILE A 98 -0.47 -2.78 -9.42
N VAL A 99 -0.56 -4.11 -9.46
CA VAL A 99 0.62 -4.99 -9.62
C VAL A 99 1.30 -4.75 -10.96
N GLN A 100 0.54 -4.60 -12.06
CA GLN A 100 1.11 -4.23 -13.37
C GLN A 100 1.85 -2.90 -13.32
N THR A 101 1.30 -1.90 -12.62
CA THR A 101 1.97 -0.59 -12.44
C THR A 101 3.29 -0.72 -11.69
N ILE A 102 3.31 -1.54 -10.62
CA ILE A 102 4.54 -1.82 -9.85
C ILE A 102 5.56 -2.57 -10.71
N GLU A 103 5.12 -3.58 -11.47
CA GLU A 103 5.96 -4.36 -12.38
C GLU A 103 6.67 -3.45 -13.39
N GLN A 104 5.92 -2.56 -14.07
CA GLN A 104 6.51 -1.64 -15.04
C GLN A 104 7.55 -0.71 -14.40
N LYS A 105 7.27 -0.21 -13.18
CA LYS A 105 8.22 0.60 -12.43
C LYS A 105 9.51 -0.16 -12.13
N VAL A 106 9.41 -1.39 -11.64
CA VAL A 106 10.57 -2.25 -11.33
C VAL A 106 11.39 -2.52 -12.59
N ILE A 107 10.77 -2.78 -13.73
CA ILE A 107 11.46 -3.01 -15.01
C ILE A 107 12.25 -1.75 -15.42
N LEU A 108 11.63 -0.58 -15.34
CA LEU A 108 12.27 0.69 -15.72
C LEU A 108 13.46 1.03 -14.80
N GLU A 109 13.28 0.88 -13.49
CA GLU A 109 14.36 1.10 -12.51
C GLU A 109 15.51 0.10 -12.71
N SER A 110 15.19 -1.19 -12.89
CA SER A 110 16.19 -2.23 -13.17
C SER A 110 16.99 -1.94 -14.43
N ARG A 111 16.32 -1.46 -15.49
CA ARG A 111 16.99 -1.07 -16.74
C ARG A 111 17.99 0.06 -16.51
N SER A 112 17.58 1.12 -15.79
CA SER A 112 18.47 2.24 -15.44
C SER A 112 19.69 1.77 -14.63
N VAL A 113 19.50 0.87 -13.66
CA VAL A 113 20.59 0.27 -12.88
C VAL A 113 21.56 -0.50 -13.78
N LEU A 114 21.05 -1.35 -14.67
CA LEU A 114 21.88 -2.11 -15.61
C LEU A 114 22.65 -1.20 -16.58
N GLU A 115 22.03 -0.14 -17.09
CA GLU A 115 22.69 0.85 -17.94
C GLU A 115 23.83 1.57 -17.21
N ASN A 116 23.66 1.88 -15.92
CA ASN A 116 24.72 2.47 -15.09
C ASN A 116 25.87 1.49 -14.83
N ILE A 117 25.58 0.21 -14.60
CA ILE A 117 26.60 -0.85 -14.47
C ILE A 117 27.41 -0.97 -15.75
N GLU A 118 26.75 -0.98 -16.92
CA GLU A 118 27.44 -1.04 -18.21
C GLU A 118 28.33 0.19 -18.46
N LYS A 119 27.91 1.39 -18.05
CA LYS A 119 28.77 2.58 -18.09
C LYS A 119 30.00 2.43 -17.20
N LEU A 120 29.84 1.93 -15.97
CA LEU A 120 30.96 1.70 -15.05
C LEU A 120 31.96 0.69 -15.60
N LYS A 121 31.49 -0.41 -16.21
CA LYS A 121 32.36 -1.42 -16.85
C LYS A 121 33.23 -0.85 -17.98
N ARG A 122 32.78 0.21 -18.67
CA ARG A 122 33.55 0.86 -19.74
C ARG A 122 34.62 1.82 -19.21
N LEU A 123 34.54 2.20 -17.93
CA LEU A 123 35.47 3.12 -17.27
C LEU A 123 36.53 2.41 -16.42
N ALA A 124 36.31 1.13 -16.10
CA ALA A 124 37.26 0.24 -15.42
C ALA A 124 38.19 -0.43 -16.43
#